data_AF-A0A7X4BL98-F1
#
_entry.id   AF-A0A7X4BL98-F1
#
_cell.length_a   1.000
_cell.length_b   1.000
_cell.length_c   1.000
_cell.angle_alpha   90.00
_cell.angle_beta   90.00
_cell.angle_gamma   90.00
#
_symmetry.space_group_name_H-M   'P 1'
#
loop_
_entity.id
_entity.type
_entity.pdbx_description
1 polymer ?
#
loop_
_entity_poly.entity_id
_entity_poly.type
_entity_poly.pdbx_seq_one_letter_code
_entity_poly.pdbx_strand_id
1 'polypeptide(L)'
;MIAAVLPRAAVSHKLPLLLLDSNVSRRPSWACFILANLNSVVFDFVVRQKLYGTSLTLHILEQLPVVPPDRCFNVRIGSTTVAAIIRAAVLELTYTAWDLTAFARDLGHRGPPFVWNPQRRRHLRARLDALFFLLYGITSETEIRYIYSTFPVLQREELAFHGHYKSVEACLKALRTLQRLGGSTFLRVGLSDPAGFGTVP
;
A
#
# COMPACT_ATOMS: atom_id res chain seq x y z
N MET A 1 -7.02 -7.43 2.59
CA MET A 1 -6.45 -7.51 3.94
C MET A 1 -6.50 -6.12 4.52
N ILE A 2 -6.69 -5.98 5.84
CA ILE A 2 -6.68 -4.68 6.51
C ILE A 2 -5.53 -4.73 7.51
N ALA A 3 -4.59 -3.80 7.38
CA ALA A 3 -3.50 -3.60 8.33
C ALA A 3 -3.64 -2.23 9.00
N ALA A 4 -3.33 -2.14 10.28
CA ALA A 4 -3.45 -0.92 11.06
C ALA A 4 -2.23 -0.73 11.97
N VAL A 5 -1.90 0.53 12.24
CA VAL A 5 -0.98 0.89 13.32
C VAL A 5 -1.77 0.90 14.62
N LEU A 6 -1.24 0.20 15.62
CA LEU A 6 -1.93 0.00 16.89
C LEU A 6 -1.04 0.44 18.06
N PRO A 7 -1.66 0.84 19.18
CA PRO A 7 -0.92 1.05 20.42
C PRO A 7 -0.25 -0.25 20.87
N ARG A 8 0.79 -0.14 21.69
CA ARG A 8 1.58 -1.31 22.18
C ARG A 8 0.81 -2.26 23.11
N ALA A 9 -0.44 -1.95 23.45
CA ALA A 9 -1.26 -2.69 24.42
C ALA A 9 -2.62 -3.10 23.82
N ALA A 10 -3.29 -4.05 24.49
CA ALA A 10 -4.64 -4.54 24.16
C ALA A 10 -4.77 -5.19 22.76
N VAL A 11 -3.83 -6.07 22.42
CA VAL A 11 -3.82 -6.83 21.16
C VAL A 11 -4.18 -8.30 21.43
N SER A 12 -5.09 -8.85 20.62
CA SER A 12 -5.55 -10.24 20.72
C SER A 12 -4.71 -11.17 19.86
N HIS A 13 -4.63 -12.45 20.21
CA HIS A 13 -3.90 -13.48 19.45
C HIS A 13 -4.41 -13.68 18.01
N LYS A 14 -5.63 -13.21 17.69
CA LYS A 14 -6.18 -13.23 16.31
C LYS A 14 -5.66 -12.10 15.42
N LEU A 15 -4.80 -11.25 15.95
CA LEU A 15 -4.21 -10.12 15.25
C LEU A 15 -2.68 -10.34 15.19
N PRO A 16 -2.16 -10.91 14.09
CA PRO A 16 -0.72 -11.06 13.91
C PRO A 16 -0.01 -9.71 14.03
N LEU A 17 0.97 -9.64 14.92
CA LEU A 17 1.74 -8.42 15.16
C LEU A 17 3.02 -8.45 14.34
N LEU A 18 3.22 -7.40 13.53
CA LEU A 18 4.48 -7.16 12.85
C LEU A 18 5.27 -6.13 13.67
N LEU A 19 6.26 -6.62 14.42
CA LEU A 19 7.17 -5.80 15.20
C LEU A 19 8.42 -5.51 14.37
N LEU A 20 8.60 -4.24 14.01
CA LEU A 20 9.86 -3.79 13.42
C LEU A 20 10.92 -3.71 14.52
N ASP A 21 12.16 -4.09 14.21
CA ASP A 21 13.28 -3.95 15.12
C ASP A 21 13.58 -2.45 15.38
N SER A 22 13.99 -2.12 16.60
CA SER A 22 14.45 -0.79 17.02
C SER A 22 15.73 -0.34 16.33
N ASN A 23 16.58 -1.27 15.86
CA ASN A 23 17.88 -0.95 15.27
C ASN A 23 17.82 -0.45 13.81
N VAL A 24 16.63 -0.37 13.22
CA VAL A 24 16.46 0.09 11.83
C VAL A 24 16.45 1.63 11.78
N SER A 25 17.54 2.25 11.32
CA SER A 25 17.68 3.72 11.16
C SER A 25 16.58 4.39 10.31
N ARG A 26 15.79 3.60 9.57
CA ARG A 26 14.65 4.05 8.73
C ARG A 26 13.29 3.53 9.21
N ARG A 27 13.16 3.16 10.50
CA ARG A 27 11.96 2.54 11.08
C ARG A 27 10.64 3.23 10.69
N PRO A 28 10.47 4.57 10.79
CA PRO A 28 9.19 5.21 10.48
C PRO A 28 8.79 5.07 8.99
N SER A 29 9.78 5.18 8.09
CA SER A 29 9.57 4.99 6.65
C SER A 29 9.25 3.54 6.31
N TRP A 30 9.91 2.58 6.96
CA TRP A 30 9.61 1.15 6.84
C TRP A 30 8.20 0.82 7.32
N ALA A 31 7.79 1.36 8.47
CA ALA A 31 6.45 1.18 9.01
C ALA A 31 5.38 1.70 8.04
N CYS A 32 5.56 2.91 7.49
CA CYS A 32 4.65 3.46 6.49
C CYS A 32 4.57 2.59 5.24
N PHE A 33 5.72 2.09 4.78
CA PHE A 33 5.77 1.26 3.59
C PHE A 33 5.03 -0.05 3.77
N ILE A 34 5.32 -0.78 4.84
CA ILE A 34 4.66 -2.05 5.14
C ILE A 34 3.17 -1.82 5.32
N LEU A 35 2.77 -0.79 6.08
CA LEU A 35 1.36 -0.45 6.25
C LEU A 35 0.66 -0.20 4.91
N ALA A 36 1.30 0.54 4.00
CA ALA A 36 0.73 0.83 2.69
C ALA A 36 0.70 -0.40 1.78
N ASN A 37 1.74 -1.25 1.81
CA ASN A 37 1.82 -2.47 1.01
C ASN A 37 0.72 -3.46 1.42
N LEU A 38 0.60 -3.71 2.72
CA LEU A 38 -0.38 -4.62 3.31
C LEU A 38 -1.84 -4.19 3.08
N ASN A 39 -2.09 -2.90 2.88
CA ASN A 39 -3.40 -2.35 2.54
C ASN A 39 -3.61 -2.15 1.02
N SER A 40 -2.64 -2.52 0.18
CA SER A 40 -2.77 -2.35 -1.28
C SER A 40 -3.70 -3.40 -1.89
N VAL A 41 -4.41 -3.01 -2.95
CA VAL A 41 -5.30 -3.92 -3.69
C VAL A 41 -4.55 -5.12 -4.27
N VAL A 42 -3.32 -4.91 -4.75
CA VAL A 42 -2.47 -6.00 -5.29
C VAL A 42 -2.14 -7.02 -4.22
N PHE A 43 -1.74 -6.57 -3.04
CA PHE A 43 -1.43 -7.47 -1.93
C PHE A 43 -2.67 -8.25 -1.50
N ASP A 44 -3.84 -7.61 -1.39
CA ASP A 44 -5.08 -8.31 -1.05
C ASP A 44 -5.45 -9.37 -2.09
N PHE A 45 -5.22 -9.09 -3.38
CA PHE A 45 -5.43 -10.08 -4.43
C PHE A 45 -4.55 -11.31 -4.23
N VAL A 46 -3.25 -11.14 -3.97
CA VAL A 46 -2.32 -12.26 -3.74
C VAL A 46 -2.69 -13.04 -2.47
N VAL A 47 -3.05 -12.33 -1.40
CA VAL A 47 -3.51 -12.92 -0.14
C VAL A 47 -4.69 -13.86 -0.38
N ARG A 48 -5.68 -13.43 -1.18
CA ARG A 48 -6.87 -14.23 -1.50
C ARG A 48 -6.59 -15.48 -2.32
N GLN A 49 -5.49 -15.51 -3.08
CA GLN A 49 -5.07 -16.73 -3.78
C GLN A 49 -4.48 -17.79 -2.84
N LYS A 50 -3.91 -17.36 -1.71
CA LYS A 50 -3.28 -18.24 -0.72
C LYS A 50 -4.18 -18.55 0.49
N LEU A 51 -5.24 -17.77 0.69
CA LEU A 51 -6.19 -17.98 1.78
C LEU A 51 -7.39 -18.83 1.35
N TYR A 52 -7.51 -20.00 1.97
CA TYR A 52 -8.72 -20.82 1.94
C TYR A 52 -9.54 -20.61 3.22
N GLY A 53 -10.00 -19.37 3.46
CA GLY A 53 -10.78 -19.03 4.66
C GLY A 53 -10.78 -17.54 5.01
N THR A 54 -11.34 -17.21 6.17
CA THR A 54 -11.49 -15.81 6.66
C THR A 54 -10.40 -15.38 7.63
N SER A 55 -9.59 -16.31 8.16
CA SER A 55 -8.55 -16.04 9.15
C SER A 55 -7.16 -16.09 8.53
N LEU A 56 -6.41 -15.00 8.66
CA LEU A 56 -5.00 -14.93 8.28
C LEU A 56 -4.14 -15.49 9.42
N THR A 57 -3.46 -16.62 9.19
CA THR A 57 -2.50 -17.18 10.15
C THR A 57 -1.11 -16.59 9.94
N LEU A 58 -0.27 -16.58 10.99
CA LEU A 58 1.10 -16.05 10.91
C LEU A 58 1.94 -16.76 9.84
N HIS A 59 1.79 -18.09 9.72
CA HIS A 59 2.49 -18.88 8.70
C HIS A 59 2.13 -18.45 7.27
N ILE A 60 0.88 -18.05 7.01
CA ILE A 60 0.50 -17.54 5.69
C ILE A 60 1.12 -16.17 5.48
N LEU A 61 1.09 -15.30 6.51
CA LEU A 61 1.66 -13.95 6.44
C LEU A 61 3.15 -13.94 6.08
N GLU A 62 3.93 -14.87 6.64
CA GLU A 62 5.37 -15.02 6.37
C GLU A 62 5.69 -15.41 4.92
N GLN A 63 4.73 -16.02 4.21
CA GLN A 63 4.91 -16.52 2.85
C GLN A 63 4.41 -15.53 1.77
N LEU A 64 3.91 -14.37 2.18
CA LEU A 64 3.33 -13.39 1.25
C LEU A 64 4.40 -12.49 0.62
N PRO A 65 4.29 -12.21 -0.69
CA PRO A 65 5.25 -11.37 -1.38
C PRO A 65 5.06 -9.90 -1.01
N VAL A 66 6.01 -9.38 -0.24
CA VAL A 66 6.15 -7.95 0.05
C VAL A 66 7.25 -7.37 -0.83
N VAL A 67 7.00 -6.19 -1.39
CA VAL A 67 7.99 -5.49 -2.21
C VAL A 67 9.19 -5.10 -1.33
N PRO A 68 10.45 -5.42 -1.70
CA PRO A 68 11.63 -5.07 -0.90
C PRO A 68 11.79 -3.55 -0.76
N PRO A 69 11.69 -2.98 0.46
CA PRO A 69 11.75 -1.53 0.67
C PRO A 69 13.05 -0.88 0.19
N ASP A 70 14.18 -1.58 0.38
CA ASP A 70 15.52 -1.06 0.05
C ASP A 70 15.71 -0.82 -1.46
N ARG A 71 15.04 -1.62 -2.30
CA ARG A 71 15.09 -1.46 -3.76
C ARG A 71 14.22 -0.30 -4.25
N CYS A 72 13.15 0.02 -3.51
CA CYS A 72 12.11 0.93 -4.00
C CYS A 72 12.18 2.32 -3.38
N PHE A 73 12.70 2.48 -2.16
CA PHE A 73 12.65 3.75 -1.43
C PHE A 73 13.31 4.92 -2.15
N ASN A 74 14.44 4.66 -2.80
CA ASN A 74 15.25 5.69 -3.45
C ASN A 74 14.80 5.95 -4.90
N VAL A 75 13.83 5.17 -5.41
CA VAL A 75 13.28 5.36 -6.76
C VAL A 75 12.61 6.73 -6.82
N ARG A 76 12.99 7.52 -7.81
CA ARG A 76 12.45 8.86 -8.05
C ARG A 76 11.27 8.82 -9.01
N ILE A 77 10.24 9.57 -8.68
CA ILE A 77 9.06 9.84 -9.50
C ILE A 77 8.93 11.36 -9.56
N GLY A 78 9.28 11.95 -10.71
CA GLY A 78 9.45 13.39 -10.86
C GLY A 78 10.47 13.94 -9.87
N SER A 79 10.07 14.94 -9.08
CA SER A 79 10.91 15.58 -8.05
C SER A 79 10.92 14.87 -6.69
N THR A 80 10.13 13.80 -6.53
CA THR A 80 9.94 13.12 -5.24
C THR A 80 10.41 11.67 -5.28
N THR A 81 10.65 11.07 -4.11
CA THR A 81 10.96 9.63 -4.01
C THR A 81 9.71 8.83 -3.67
N VAL A 82 9.70 7.54 -4.01
CA VAL A 82 8.65 6.60 -3.61
C VAL A 82 8.42 6.62 -2.10
N ALA A 83 9.50 6.61 -1.31
CA ALA A 83 9.39 6.69 0.15
C ALA A 83 8.70 7.97 0.62
N ALA A 84 8.98 9.12 0.00
CA ALA A 84 8.34 10.39 0.35
C ALA A 84 6.85 10.40 -0.02
N ILE A 85 6.49 9.86 -1.19
CA ILE A 85 5.10 9.73 -1.64
C ILE A 85 4.30 8.86 -0.66
N ILE A 86 4.83 7.68 -0.32
CA ILE A 86 4.16 6.75 0.60
C ILE A 86 4.03 7.36 1.98
N ARG A 87 5.11 7.93 2.53
CA ARG A 87 5.09 8.57 3.85
C ARG A 87 4.06 9.69 3.92
N ALA A 88 4.00 10.57 2.92
CA ALA A 88 3.04 11.67 2.90
C ALA A 88 1.58 11.17 2.84
N ALA A 89 1.31 10.19 1.95
CA ALA A 89 -0.04 9.64 1.81
C ALA A 89 -0.49 8.86 3.06
N VAL A 90 0.39 8.04 3.65
CA VAL A 90 0.11 7.28 4.87
C VAL A 90 -0.12 8.19 6.06
N LEU A 91 0.70 9.23 6.21
CA LEU A 91 0.53 10.24 7.25
C LEU A 91 -0.87 10.89 7.17
N GLU A 92 -1.25 11.38 5.99
CA GLU A 92 -2.55 12.05 5.78
C GLU A 92 -3.73 11.08 5.94
N LEU A 93 -3.59 9.82 5.50
CA LEU A 93 -4.64 8.81 5.64
C LEU A 93 -4.82 8.30 7.08
N THR A 94 -3.77 8.34 7.90
CA THR A 94 -3.77 7.78 9.24
C THR A 94 -4.03 8.84 10.31
N TYR A 95 -3.33 9.97 10.28
CA TYR A 95 -3.37 10.99 11.33
C TYR A 95 -4.63 11.86 11.26
N THR A 96 -5.76 11.32 11.72
CA THR A 96 -7.08 11.98 11.69
C THR A 96 -7.62 12.35 13.07
N ALA A 97 -6.95 11.92 14.14
CA ALA A 97 -7.29 12.22 15.52
C ALA A 97 -6.02 12.48 16.36
N TRP A 98 -6.17 13.21 17.47
CA TRP A 98 -5.07 13.54 18.39
C TRP A 98 -4.43 12.32 19.06
N ASP A 99 -5.17 11.22 19.20
CA ASP A 99 -4.64 9.96 19.74
C ASP A 99 -3.49 9.38 18.89
N LEU A 100 -3.43 9.77 17.61
CA LEU A 100 -2.39 9.37 16.66
C LEU A 100 -1.25 10.39 16.55
N THR A 101 -1.18 11.38 17.45
CA THR A 101 -0.12 12.40 17.44
C THR A 101 1.27 11.78 17.62
N ALA A 102 1.42 10.71 18.41
CA ALA A 102 2.70 10.00 18.54
C ALA A 102 3.19 9.46 17.19
N PHE A 103 2.30 8.83 16.43
CA PHE A 103 2.59 8.36 15.07
C PHE A 103 2.99 9.50 14.12
N ALA A 104 2.28 10.63 14.18
CA ALA A 104 2.60 11.79 13.35
C ALA A 104 3.98 12.39 13.69
N ARG A 105 4.32 12.47 14.99
CA ARG A 105 5.62 12.97 15.46
C ARG A 105 6.77 12.08 15.01
N ASP A 106 6.59 10.76 15.02
CA ASP A 106 7.59 9.80 14.49
C ASP A 106 7.85 10.02 12.99
N LEU A 107 6.87 10.55 12.26
CA LEU A 107 6.98 10.94 10.85
C LEU A 107 7.39 12.41 10.65
N GLY A 108 7.78 13.11 11.72
CA GLY A 108 8.23 14.50 11.70
C GLY A 108 7.12 15.54 11.52
N HIS A 109 5.85 15.15 11.64
CA HIS A 109 4.72 16.07 11.55
C HIS A 109 4.31 16.59 12.94
N ARG A 110 4.33 17.92 13.11
CA ARG A 110 3.98 18.59 14.38
C ARG A 110 2.66 19.35 14.33
N GLY A 111 1.96 19.32 13.20
CA GLY A 111 0.70 20.03 13.00
C GLY A 111 -0.52 19.30 13.60
N PRO A 112 -1.71 19.90 13.47
CA PRO A 112 -2.96 19.27 13.87
C PRO A 112 -3.27 18.04 13.01
N PRO A 113 -4.18 17.15 13.48
CA PRO A 113 -4.70 16.05 12.67
C PRO A 113 -5.34 16.54 11.37
N PHE A 114 -5.26 15.72 10.32
CA PHE A 114 -5.88 16.02 9.04
C PHE A 114 -7.40 15.89 9.13
N VAL A 115 -8.11 16.88 8.59
CA VAL A 115 -9.57 16.85 8.52
C VAL A 115 -10.03 15.70 7.63
N TRP A 116 -11.01 14.95 8.10
CA TRP A 116 -11.58 13.85 7.33
C TRP A 116 -12.26 14.35 6.04
N ASN A 117 -11.70 14.01 4.89
CA ASN A 117 -12.24 14.34 3.58
C ASN A 117 -12.34 13.09 2.68
N PRO A 118 -13.54 12.55 2.41
CA PRO A 118 -13.72 11.31 1.64
C PRO A 118 -13.10 11.34 0.24
N GLN A 119 -13.21 12.46 -0.47
CA GLN A 119 -12.72 12.63 -1.84
C GLN A 119 -11.19 12.63 -1.87
N ARG A 120 -10.55 13.37 -0.96
CA ARG A 120 -9.09 13.41 -0.81
C ARG A 120 -8.55 12.05 -0.41
N ARG A 121 -9.18 11.38 0.56
CA ARG A 121 -8.81 10.01 0.98
C ARG A 121 -8.92 9.00 -0.15
N ARG A 122 -9.99 9.07 -0.96
CA ARG A 122 -10.14 8.22 -2.15
C ARG A 122 -9.02 8.48 -3.16
N HIS A 123 -8.69 9.75 -3.42
CA HIS A 123 -7.59 10.11 -4.31
C HIS A 123 -6.22 9.60 -3.83
N LEU A 124 -5.92 9.73 -2.53
CA LEU A 124 -4.68 9.22 -1.95
C LEU A 124 -4.59 7.69 -2.00
N ARG A 125 -5.69 6.98 -1.68
CA ARG A 125 -5.75 5.52 -1.80
C ARG A 125 -5.51 5.07 -3.24
N ALA A 126 -6.22 5.66 -4.20
CA ALA A 126 -6.02 5.34 -5.62
C ALA A 126 -4.58 5.60 -6.10
N ARG A 127 -3.92 6.65 -5.57
CA ARG A 127 -2.50 6.93 -5.84
C ARG A 127 -1.57 5.90 -5.23
N LEU A 128 -1.85 5.44 -4.01
CA LEU A 128 -1.08 4.37 -3.36
C LEU A 128 -1.27 3.04 -4.09
N ASP A 129 -2.50 2.68 -4.45
CA ASP A 129 -2.77 1.46 -5.21
C ASP A 129 -2.03 1.47 -6.54
N ALA A 130 -2.13 2.56 -7.31
CA ALA A 130 -1.41 2.73 -8.56
C ALA A 130 0.12 2.63 -8.39
N LEU A 131 0.65 3.20 -7.31
CA LEU A 131 2.06 3.09 -6.98
C LEU A 131 2.44 1.63 -6.69
N PHE A 132 1.64 0.89 -5.92
CA PHE A 132 1.91 -0.52 -5.66
C PHE A 132 1.78 -1.38 -6.91
N PHE A 133 0.81 -1.15 -7.80
CA PHE A 133 0.76 -1.83 -9.10
C PHE A 133 2.10 -1.67 -9.86
N LEU A 134 2.66 -0.46 -9.92
CA LEU A 134 3.99 -0.23 -10.51
C LEU A 134 5.11 -0.99 -9.77
N LEU A 135 5.10 -0.97 -8.44
CA LEU A 135 6.11 -1.64 -7.63
C LEU A 135 6.03 -3.18 -7.69
N TYR A 136 4.85 -3.74 -7.98
CA TYR A 136 4.64 -5.16 -8.24
C TYR A 136 4.89 -5.54 -9.70
N GLY A 137 5.20 -4.58 -10.58
CA GLY A 137 5.46 -4.81 -12.01
C GLY A 137 4.20 -4.94 -12.87
N ILE A 138 3.02 -4.71 -12.31
CA ILE A 138 1.73 -4.84 -13.00
C ILE A 138 1.39 -3.48 -13.61
N THR A 139 1.58 -3.35 -14.92
CA THR A 139 1.44 -2.07 -15.64
C THR A 139 0.32 -2.10 -16.68
N SER A 140 -0.15 -3.30 -17.05
CA SER A 140 -1.21 -3.46 -18.04
C SER A 140 -2.56 -3.06 -17.45
N GLU A 141 -3.30 -2.23 -18.18
CA GLU A 141 -4.66 -1.82 -17.80
C GLU A 141 -5.61 -3.03 -17.73
N THR A 142 -5.42 -4.05 -18.56
CA THR A 142 -6.26 -5.26 -18.55
C THR A 142 -6.03 -6.09 -17.29
N GLU A 143 -4.78 -6.26 -16.88
CA GLU A 143 -4.39 -6.97 -15.65
C GLU A 143 -4.92 -6.26 -14.40
N ILE A 144 -4.80 -4.93 -14.36
CA ILE A 144 -5.32 -4.12 -13.25
C ILE A 144 -6.84 -4.26 -13.15
N ARG A 145 -7.55 -4.14 -14.28
CA ARG A 145 -9.02 -4.31 -14.31
C ARG A 145 -9.44 -5.71 -13.87
N TYR A 146 -8.69 -6.74 -14.26
CA TYR A 146 -8.92 -8.11 -13.81
C TYR A 146 -8.71 -8.25 -12.30
N ILE A 147 -7.64 -7.71 -11.75
CA ILE A 147 -7.40 -7.75 -10.30
C ILE A 147 -8.57 -7.09 -9.55
N TYR A 148 -9.00 -5.91 -9.99
CA TYR A 148 -10.15 -5.23 -9.37
C TYR A 148 -11.49 -5.97 -9.52
N SER A 149 -11.68 -6.77 -10.59
CA SER A 149 -12.92 -7.55 -10.76
C SER A 149 -13.02 -8.72 -9.78
N THR A 150 -11.90 -9.15 -9.18
CA THR A 150 -11.91 -10.18 -8.12
C THR A 150 -12.48 -9.70 -6.78
N PHE A 151 -12.88 -8.42 -6.68
CA PHE A 151 -13.51 -7.81 -5.51
C PHE A 151 -15.00 -7.50 -5.77
N PRO A 152 -15.89 -8.52 -5.83
CA PRO A 152 -17.28 -8.34 -6.27
C PRO A 152 -18.13 -7.52 -5.31
N VAL A 153 -17.76 -7.44 -4.02
CA VAL A 153 -18.46 -6.57 -3.06
C VAL A 153 -18.18 -5.11 -3.39
N LEU A 154 -16.91 -4.74 -3.52
CA LEU A 154 -16.50 -3.39 -3.88
C LEU A 154 -17.11 -2.93 -5.22
N GLN A 155 -17.07 -3.80 -6.23
CA GLN A 155 -17.66 -3.52 -7.53
C GLN A 155 -19.17 -3.27 -7.43
N ARG A 156 -19.91 -4.14 -6.72
CA ARG A 156 -21.37 -3.99 -6.56
C ARG A 156 -21.72 -2.70 -5.81
N GLU A 157 -21.01 -2.40 -4.72
CA GLU A 157 -21.23 -1.18 -3.95
C GLU A 157 -20.96 0.07 -4.81
N GLU A 158 -19.83 0.15 -5.51
CA GLU A 158 -19.53 1.32 -6.34
C GLU A 158 -20.49 1.47 -7.53
N LEU A 159 -20.90 0.37 -8.15
CA LEU A 159 -21.94 0.42 -9.20
C LEU A 159 -23.28 0.91 -8.65
N ALA A 160 -23.68 0.47 -7.45
CA ALA A 160 -24.93 0.91 -6.82
C ALA A 160 -24.91 2.41 -6.46
N PHE A 161 -23.79 2.92 -5.92
CA PHE A 161 -23.70 4.32 -5.47
C PHE A 161 -23.32 5.32 -6.57
N HIS A 162 -22.60 4.87 -7.61
CA HIS A 162 -21.97 5.76 -8.58
C HIS A 162 -22.28 5.39 -10.04
N GLY A 163 -22.83 4.21 -10.32
CA GLY A 163 -23.11 3.72 -11.67
C GLY A 163 -21.87 3.29 -12.48
N HIS A 164 -20.66 3.46 -11.94
CA HIS A 164 -19.40 3.08 -12.56
C HIS A 164 -18.36 2.67 -11.50
N TYR A 165 -17.35 1.90 -11.91
CA TYR A 165 -16.30 1.39 -11.03
C TYR A 165 -15.22 2.47 -10.77
N LYS A 166 -15.57 3.46 -9.95
CA LYS A 166 -14.79 4.67 -9.69
C LYS A 166 -13.37 4.41 -9.16
N SER A 167 -13.19 3.38 -8.33
CA SER A 167 -11.88 3.04 -7.76
C SER A 167 -10.89 2.58 -8.83
N VAL A 168 -11.34 1.75 -9.78
CA VAL A 168 -10.54 1.32 -10.93
C VAL A 168 -10.11 2.51 -11.77
N GLU A 169 -11.05 3.38 -12.12
CA GLU A 169 -10.76 4.55 -12.96
C GLU A 169 -9.80 5.53 -12.28
N ALA A 170 -10.00 5.78 -10.98
CA ALA A 170 -9.11 6.63 -10.20
C ALA A 170 -7.69 6.04 -10.12
N CYS A 171 -7.58 4.73 -9.94
CA CYS A 171 -6.31 4.01 -9.92
C CYS A 171 -5.60 4.09 -11.28
N LEU A 172 -6.30 3.78 -12.38
CA LEU A 172 -5.73 3.86 -13.73
C LEU A 172 -5.32 5.29 -14.11
N LYS A 173 -6.12 6.29 -13.71
CA LYS A 173 -5.75 7.71 -13.88
C LYS A 173 -4.46 8.03 -13.12
N ALA A 174 -4.35 7.62 -11.85
CA ALA A 174 -3.16 7.83 -11.05
C ALA A 174 -1.94 7.10 -11.62
N LEU A 175 -2.11 5.86 -12.11
CA LEU A 175 -1.08 5.07 -12.76
C LEU A 175 -0.48 5.80 -13.95
N ARG A 176 -1.33 6.30 -14.86
CA ARG A 176 -0.91 7.08 -16.04
C ARG A 176 -0.15 8.33 -15.62
N THR A 177 -0.58 9.02 -14.56
CA THR A 177 0.13 10.19 -14.02
C THR A 177 1.51 9.80 -13.48
N LEU A 178 1.60 8.72 -12.70
CA LEU A 178 2.87 8.24 -12.13
C LEU A 178 3.85 7.77 -13.22
N GLN A 179 3.36 7.08 -14.25
CA GLN A 179 4.17 6.65 -15.39
C GLN A 179 4.72 7.86 -16.17
N ARG A 180 3.90 8.90 -16.40
CA ARG A 180 4.37 10.15 -17.04
C ARG A 180 5.44 10.85 -16.22
N LEU A 181 5.30 10.89 -14.89
CA LEU A 181 6.25 11.55 -13.99
C LEU A 181 7.52 10.72 -13.75
N GLY A 182 7.42 9.39 -13.76
CA GLY A 182 8.54 8.48 -13.52
C GLY A 182 9.30 8.07 -14.78
N GLY A 183 8.78 8.34 -15.98
CA GLY A 183 9.46 8.05 -17.24
C GLY A 183 10.04 6.63 -17.30
N SER A 184 11.31 6.51 -17.71
CA SER A 184 12.07 5.25 -17.77
C SER A 184 12.60 4.76 -16.41
N THR A 185 12.35 5.47 -15.31
CA THR A 185 12.86 5.10 -13.99
C THR A 185 12.28 3.76 -13.51
N PHE A 186 11.02 3.45 -13.82
CA PHE A 186 10.40 2.18 -13.45
C PHE A 186 10.93 0.97 -14.23
N LEU A 187 11.46 1.18 -15.44
CA LEU A 187 12.13 0.11 -16.21
C LEU A 187 13.48 -0.28 -15.58
N ARG A 188 14.13 0.66 -14.85
CA ARG A 188 15.41 0.44 -14.17
C ARG A 188 15.29 -0.22 -12.79
N VAL A 189 14.10 -0.30 -12.22
CA VAL A 189 13.86 -0.96 -10.92
C VAL A 189 13.94 -2.48 -11.05
N GLY A 190 14.10 -3.03 -12.25
CA GLY A 190 14.38 -4.46 -12.44
C GLY A 190 13.26 -5.35 -11.91
N LEU A 191 12.01 -4.99 -12.19
CA LEU A 191 10.84 -5.85 -11.94
C LEU A 191 10.59 -6.81 -13.12
N SER A 192 11.54 -6.89 -14.07
CA SER A 192 11.52 -7.80 -15.21
C SER A 192 12.06 -9.20 -14.90
N ASP A 193 12.45 -9.49 -13.66
CA ASP A 193 12.91 -10.82 -13.27
C ASP A 193 11.95 -11.48 -12.26
N PRO A 194 10.95 -12.26 -12.73
CA PRO A 194 10.14 -13.10 -11.84
C PRO A 194 10.95 -14.21 -11.15
N ALA A 195 12.23 -14.40 -11.52
CA ALA A 195 13.14 -15.40 -10.95
C ALA A 195 13.77 -15.01 -9.59
N GLY A 196 13.48 -13.82 -9.08
CA GLY A 196 14.09 -13.29 -7.84
C GLY A 196 13.37 -13.62 -6.52
N PHE A 197 12.30 -14.44 -6.55
CA PHE A 197 11.75 -15.04 -5.32
C PHE A 197 12.68 -16.17 -4.92
N GLY A 198 13.71 -15.82 -4.15
CA GLY A 198 14.81 -16.70 -3.77
C GLY A 198 14.34 -18.07 -3.26
N THR A 199 14.91 -19.11 -3.84
CA THR A 199 15.16 -20.36 -3.15
C THR A 199 15.92 -20.04 -1.86
N VAL A 200 15.25 -20.23 -0.72
CA VAL A 200 15.91 -20.27 0.58
C VAL A 200 16.70 -21.58 0.64
N PRO A 201 17.97 -21.59 1.12
CA PRO A 201 18.78 -22.79 1.26
C PRO A 201 18.15 -23.82 2.21
#